data_AF-A0A163H1F6-F1
#
_entry.id   AF-A0A163H1F6-F1
#
_cell.length_a   1.000
_cell.length_b   1.000
_cell.length_c   1.000
_cell.angle_alpha   90.00
_cell.angle_beta   90.00
_cell.angle_gamma   90.00
#
_symmetry.space_group_name_H-M   'P 1'
#
loop_
_entity.id
_entity.type
_entity.pdbx_description
1 polymer ?
#
loop_
_entity_poly.entity_id
_entity_poly.type
_entity_poly.pdbx_seq_one_letter_code
_entity_poly.pdbx_strand_id
1 'polypeptide(L)' 'MNTIDEHIQKDQSEIQDAKAQGNDAKVRHLTDEIHSLEEYKDHHPEDKHDPNALELFCDANPDEPECRVYDD' A
#
# COMPACT_ATOMS: atom_id res chain seq x y z
N MET A 1 5.17 -8.81 -3.01
CA MET A 1 4.36 -9.94 -3.53
C MET A 1 4.34 -9.84 -5.05
N ASN A 2 3.51 -10.60 -5.76
CA ASN A 2 3.41 -10.44 -7.23
C ASN A 2 2.26 -9.50 -7.62
N THR A 3 1.20 -9.43 -6.79
CA THR A 3 0.04 -8.57 -7.04
C THR A 3 -0.42 -7.81 -5.79
N ILE A 4 -1.10 -6.69 -5.99
CA ILE A 4 -1.67 -5.87 -4.90
C ILE A 4 -2.69 -6.64 -4.06
N ASP A 5 -3.48 -7.51 -4.69
CA ASP A 5 -4.49 -8.33 -3.99
C ASP A 5 -3.83 -9.36 -3.06
N GLU A 6 -2.75 -9.99 -3.51
CA GLU A 6 -1.97 -10.89 -2.66
C GLU A 6 -1.37 -10.13 -1.47
N HIS A 7 -0.87 -8.90 -1.69
CA HIS A 7 -0.31 -8.05 -0.63
C HIS A 7 -1.34 -7.74 0.45
N ILE A 8 -2.49 -7.19 0.06
CA ILE A 8 -3.58 -6.87 0.99
C ILE A 8 -4.00 -8.10 1.78
N GLN A 9 -4.17 -9.26 1.13
CA GLN A 9 -4.57 -10.50 1.82
C GLN A 9 -3.52 -10.98 2.84
N LYS A 10 -2.24 -10.86 2.50
CA LYS A 10 -1.15 -11.20 3.41
C LYS A 10 -1.16 -10.28 4.63
N ASP A 11 -1.29 -8.98 4.43
CA ASP A 11 -1.28 -8.01 5.54
C ASP A 11 -2.50 -8.16 6.44
N GLN A 12 -3.67 -8.45 5.86
CA GLN A 12 -4.88 -8.80 6.64
C GLN A 12 -4.65 -10.01 7.55
N SER A 13 -3.91 -11.01 7.06
CA SER A 13 -3.54 -12.19 7.85
C SER A 13 -2.53 -11.84 8.94
N GLU A 14 -1.49 -11.06 8.60
CA GLU A 14 -0.48 -10.60 9.57
C GLU A 14 -1.06 -9.70 10.66
N ILE A 15 -2.12 -8.94 10.37
CA ILE A 15 -2.86 -8.18 11.39
C ILE A 15 -3.47 -9.11 12.44
N GLN A 16 -4.02 -10.27 12.04
CA GLN A 16 -4.60 -11.22 13.01
C GLN A 16 -3.52 -11.80 13.92
N ASP A 17 -2.37 -12.16 13.35
CA ASP A 17 -1.22 -12.65 14.12
C ASP A 17 -0.67 -11.58 15.06
N ALA A 18 -0.54 -10.34 14.58
CA ALA A 18 -0.08 -9.21 15.39
C ALA A 18 -1.04 -8.91 16.55
N LYS A 19 -2.37 -8.98 16.32
CA LYS A 19 -3.38 -8.86 17.37
C LYS A 19 -3.25 -9.96 18.41
N ALA A 20 -3.06 -11.22 17.99
CA ALA A 20 -2.89 -12.35 18.90
C ALA A 20 -1.62 -12.22 19.78
N GLN A 21 -0.59 -11.54 19.26
CA GLN A 21 0.67 -11.27 19.97
C GLN A 21 0.64 -9.99 20.81
N GLY A 22 -0.45 -9.20 20.75
CA GLY A 22 -0.52 -7.89 21.41
C GLY A 22 0.43 -6.85 20.81
N ASN A 23 0.79 -6.98 19.53
CA ASN A 23 1.70 -6.06 18.84
C ASN A 23 0.92 -4.93 18.16
N ASP A 24 0.45 -3.97 18.96
CA ASP A 24 -0.37 -2.84 18.48
C ASP A 24 0.35 -1.96 17.46
N ALA A 25 1.67 -1.81 17.55
CA ALA A 25 2.45 -1.04 16.60
C ALA A 25 2.40 -1.66 15.19
N LYS A 26 2.56 -2.99 15.11
CA LYS A 26 2.45 -3.71 13.84
C LYS A 26 1.04 -3.67 13.28
N VAL A 27 0.01 -3.77 14.14
CA VAL A 27 -1.40 -3.64 13.71
C VAL A 27 -1.65 -2.29 13.05
N ARG A 28 -1.20 -1.19 13.66
CA ARG A 28 -1.36 0.16 13.08
C ARG A 28 -0.65 0.28 11.74
N HIS A 29 0.62 -0.10 11.69
CA HIS A 29 1.42 -0.04 10.47
C HIS A 29 0.76 -0.78 9.29
N LEU A 30 0.35 -2.04 9.50
CA LEU A 30 -0.31 -2.83 8.45
C LEU A 30 -1.70 -2.28 8.08
N THR A 31 -2.40 -1.65 9.01
CA THR A 31 -3.70 -1.02 8.71
C THR A 31 -3.53 0.19 7.81
N ASP A 32 -2.53 1.03 8.08
CA ASP A 32 -2.21 2.20 7.26
C ASP A 32 -1.69 1.79 5.87
N GLU A 33 -0.92 0.70 5.79
CA GLU A 33 -0.44 0.12 4.53
C GLU A 33 -1.60 -0.42 3.68
N ILE A 34 -2.51 -1.22 4.25
CA ILE A 34 -3.71 -1.70 3.54
C ILE A 34 -4.53 -0.53 3.01
N HIS A 35 -4.70 0.53 3.80
CA HIS A 35 -5.44 1.70 3.35
C HIS A 35 -4.79 2.35 2.12
N SER A 36 -3.46 2.49 2.12
CA SER A 36 -2.71 3.04 0.98
C SER A 36 -2.81 2.14 -0.26
N LEU A 37 -2.73 0.81 -0.07
CA LEU A 37 -2.89 -0.16 -1.16
C LEU A 37 -4.31 -0.15 -1.75
N GLU A 38 -5.34 0.00 -0.91
CA GLU A 38 -6.73 0.10 -1.36
C GLU A 38 -7.00 1.38 -2.15
N GLU A 39 -6.44 2.53 -1.72
CA GLU A 39 -6.52 3.80 -2.47
C GLU A 39 -5.80 3.70 -3.82
N TYR A 40 -4.56 3.18 -3.84
CA TYR A 40 -3.82 2.95 -5.08
C TYR A 40 -4.61 2.05 -6.04
N LYS A 41 -5.21 0.96 -5.54
CA LYS A 41 -6.03 0.07 -6.36
C LYS A 41 -7.25 0.77 -6.96
N ASP A 42 -7.88 1.69 -6.23
CA ASP A 42 -9.05 2.45 -6.70
C ASP A 42 -8.64 3.45 -7.80
N HIS A 43 -7.48 4.09 -7.67
CA HIS A 43 -6.93 4.99 -8.69
C HIS A 43 -6.42 4.24 -9.94
N HIS A 44 -5.93 2.99 -9.77
CA HIS A 44 -5.31 2.17 -10.83
C HIS A 44 -6.03 0.83 -11.04
N PRO A 45 -7.32 0.79 -11.43
CA PRO A 45 -8.14 -0.43 -11.42
C PRO A 45 -7.69 -1.51 -12.43
N GLU A 46 -6.97 -1.12 -13.48
CA GLU A 46 -6.41 -2.05 -14.48
C GLU A 46 -5.01 -2.55 -14.08
N ASP A 47 -4.38 -1.89 -13.10
CA ASP A 47 -3.08 -2.29 -12.59
C ASP A 47 -3.24 -3.29 -11.44
N LYS A 48 -2.51 -4.39 -11.54
CA LYS A 48 -2.58 -5.51 -10.60
C LYS A 48 -1.24 -5.78 -9.94
N HIS A 49 -0.17 -5.09 -10.35
CA HIS A 49 1.13 -5.29 -9.71
C HIS A 49 1.08 -4.82 -8.25
N ASP A 50 2.02 -5.31 -7.45
CA ASP A 50 2.19 -4.86 -6.08
C ASP A 50 3.03 -3.56 -6.06
N PRO A 51 2.43 -2.39 -5.77
CA PRO A 51 3.12 -1.12 -5.87
C PRO A 51 4.22 -1.02 -4.81
N ASN A 52 5.33 -0.41 -5.20
CA ASN A 52 6.39 -0.10 -4.28
C ASN A 52 6.09 1.19 -3.49
N ALA A 53 6.88 1.46 -2.46
CA ALA A 53 6.67 2.61 -1.57
C ALA A 53 6.69 3.97 -2.29
N LEU A 54 7.48 4.13 -3.37
CA LEU A 54 7.49 5.37 -4.16
C LEU A 54 6.21 5.52 -4.98
N GLU A 55 5.68 4.42 -5.53
CA GLU A 55 4.42 4.44 -6.29
C GLU A 55 3.25 4.85 -5.39
N LEU A 56 3.14 4.25 -4.21
CA LEU A 56 2.14 4.65 -3.21
C LEU A 56 2.31 6.10 -2.77
N PHE A 57 3.55 6.53 -2.52
CA PHE A 57 3.83 7.91 -2.13
C PHE A 57 3.43 8.91 -3.22
N CYS A 58 3.80 8.66 -4.47
CA CYS A 58 3.52 9.55 -5.58
C CYS A 58 2.05 9.54 -6.01
N ASP A 59 1.34 8.44 -5.83
CA ASP A 59 -0.11 8.39 -6.00
C ASP A 59 -0.82 9.32 -5.01
N ALA A 60 -0.43 9.26 -3.73
CA ALA A 60 -1.00 10.12 -2.69
C ALA A 60 -0.46 11.58 -2.72
N ASN A 61 0.71 11.82 -3.30
CA ASN A 61 1.42 13.10 -3.29
C ASN A 61 1.99 13.46 -4.69
N PRO A 62 1.14 13.65 -5.72
CA PRO A 62 1.61 13.81 -7.10
C PRO A 62 2.45 15.07 -7.35
N ASP A 63 2.29 16.10 -6.50
CA ASP A 63 2.99 17.38 -6.65
C ASP A 63 4.42 17.39 -6.05
N GLU A 64 4.79 16.34 -5.31
CA GLU A 64 6.11 16.23 -4.69
C GLU A 64 7.23 16.14 -5.75
N PRO A 65 8.40 16.76 -5.52
CA PRO A 65 9.46 16.83 -6.52
C PRO A 65 9.89 15.48 -7.10
N GLU A 66 9.90 14.43 -6.28
CA GLU A 66 10.26 13.06 -6.63
C GLU A 66 9.22 12.38 -7.53
N CYS A 67 8.01 12.95 -7.62
CA CYS A 67 6.87 12.40 -8.34
C CYS A 67 6.54 13.14 -9.65
N ARG A 68 7.22 14.26 -9.90
CA ARG A 68 7.00 15.06 -11.12
C ARG A 68 7.55 14.35 -12.35
N VAL A 69 6.64 13.93 -13.22
CA VAL A 69 6.94 13.52 -14.58
C VAL A 69 6.83 14.75 -15.48
N TYR A 70 7.91 15.08 -16.19
CA TYR A 70 7.91 16.18 -17.15
C TYR A 70 7.68 15.60 -18.55
N ASP A 71 6.63 16.09 -19.23
CA ASP A 71 6.43 15.80 -20.65
C ASP A 71 7.47 16.59 -21.46
N ASP A 72 8.28 15.88 -22.26
CA ASP A 72 9.29 16.44 -23.17
C ASP A 72 8.68 17.28 -24.31
#